data_AF-A0A1R4F658-F1
#
_entry.id   AF-A0A1R4F658-F1
#
_cell.length_a   1.000
_cell.length_b   1.000
_cell.length_c   1.000
_cell.angle_alpha   90.00
_cell.angle_beta   90.00
_cell.angle_gamma   90.00
#
_symmetry.space_group_name_H-M   'P 1'
#
loop_
_entity.id
_entity.type
_entity.pdbx_description
1 polymer ?
#
loop_
_entity_poly.entity_id
_entity_poly.type
_entity_poly.pdbx_seq_one_letter_code
_entity_poly.pdbx_strand_id
1 'polypeptide(L)'
;MVEADFQSIFLNAAVPQKVLLIALLAAVPVVCLSVLLAVRDETKSGPWKRVISIILIGGPMAGLLVGAMNSFHMAQTIQRLPFDVTAKQLAPGIMEVSTFVGLGASVGLVAGAALLTLKWMSDRK
;
A
#
# COMPACT_ATOMS: atom_id res chain seq x y z
N MET A 1 -25.22 -7.13 -12.51
CA MET A 1 -24.08 -6.47 -11.86
C MET A 1 -23.00 -7.52 -11.73
N VAL A 2 -21.86 -7.34 -12.39
CA VAL A 2 -20.71 -8.23 -12.18
C VAL A 2 -20.03 -7.69 -10.92
N GLU A 3 -20.20 -8.37 -9.79
CA GLU A 3 -19.34 -8.16 -8.64
C GLU A 3 -17.92 -8.50 -9.09
N ALA A 4 -17.11 -7.48 -9.36
CA ALA A 4 -15.68 -7.66 -9.59
C ALA A 4 -15.10 -8.11 -8.25
N ASP A 5 -15.05 -9.43 -8.04
CA ASP A 5 -14.46 -10.02 -6.86
C ASP A 5 -12.99 -9.58 -6.80
N PHE A 6 -12.61 -8.88 -5.73
CA PHE A 6 -11.26 -8.35 -5.54
C PHE A 6 -10.21 -9.45 -5.61
N GLN A 7 -10.57 -10.68 -5.20
CA GLN A 7 -9.69 -11.83 -5.33
C GLN A 7 -9.44 -12.23 -6.79
N SER A 8 -10.43 -12.07 -7.67
CA SER A 8 -10.34 -12.41 -9.10
C SER A 8 -9.31 -11.56 -9.84
N ILE A 9 -9.06 -10.32 -9.37
CA ILE A 9 -8.08 -9.40 -9.95
C ILE A 9 -6.66 -9.93 -9.72
N PHE A 10 -6.36 -10.43 -8.52
CA PHE A 10 -5.01 -10.85 -8.14
C PHE A 10 -4.76 -12.36 -8.26
N LEU A 11 -5.71 -13.12 -8.79
CA LEU A 11 -5.66 -14.58 -8.83
C LEU A 11 -4.39 -15.08 -9.56
N ASN A 12 -4.03 -14.41 -10.65
CA ASN A 12 -2.85 -14.70 -11.48
C ASN A 12 -1.66 -13.75 -11.23
N ALA A 13 -1.72 -12.87 -10.23
CA ALA A 13 -0.64 -11.94 -9.93
C ALA A 13 0.64 -12.70 -9.53
N ALA A 14 1.79 -12.13 -9.89
CA ALA A 14 3.09 -12.69 -9.57
C ALA A 14 3.30 -12.75 -8.05
N VAL A 15 4.03 -13.75 -7.56
CA VAL A 15 4.29 -13.96 -6.12
C VAL A 15 4.76 -12.69 -5.40
N PRO A 16 5.70 -11.88 -5.95
CA PRO A 16 6.13 -10.64 -5.30
C PRO A 16 5.00 -9.60 -5.12
N GLN A 17 4.09 -9.48 -6.09
CA GLN A 17 2.94 -8.57 -5.99
C GLN A 17 1.98 -9.01 -4.90
N LYS A 18 1.70 -10.32 -4.81
CA LYS A 18 0.85 -10.89 -3.75
C LYS A 18 1.43 -10.65 -2.36
N VAL A 19 2.73 -10.87 -2.18
CA VAL A 19 3.43 -10.58 -0.93
C VAL A 19 3.31 -9.10 -0.56
N LEU A 20 3.51 -8.20 -1.53
CA LEU A 20 3.48 -6.77 -1.27
C LEU A 20 2.06 -6.25 -0.98
N LEU A 21 1.05 -6.85 -1.62
CA LEU A 21 -0.36 -6.57 -1.32
C LEU A 21 -0.69 -6.92 0.13
N ILE A 22 -0.29 -8.12 0.59
CA ILE A 22 -0.47 -8.54 1.98
C ILE A 22 0.28 -7.61 2.94
N ALA A 23 1.52 -7.24 2.59
CA ALA A 23 2.33 -6.33 3.42
C ALA A 23 1.68 -4.94 3.55
N LEU A 24 1.17 -4.36 2.46
CA LEU A 24 0.47 -3.06 2.49
C LEU A 24 -0.84 -3.14 3.28
N LEU A 25 -1.60 -4.23 3.13
CA LEU A 25 -2.82 -4.44 3.91
C LEU A 25 -2.52 -4.60 5.42
N ALA A 26 -1.44 -5.31 5.76
CA ALA A 26 -1.00 -5.49 7.14
C ALA A 26 -0.35 -4.24 7.74
N ALA A 27 0.13 -3.30 6.93
CA ALA A 27 0.78 -2.08 7.42
C ALA A 27 -0.17 -1.21 8.25
N VAL A 28 -1.45 -1.12 7.88
CA VAL A 28 -2.46 -0.36 8.63
C VAL A 28 -2.65 -0.88 10.06
N PRO A 29 -2.99 -2.16 10.30
CA PRO A 29 -3.10 -2.67 11.68
C PRO A 29 -1.77 -2.59 12.43
N VAL A 30 -0.62 -2.76 11.77
CA VAL A 30 0.70 -2.57 12.41
C VAL A 30 0.90 -1.13 12.89
N VAL A 31 0.51 -0.12 12.12
CA VAL A 31 0.55 1.28 12.56
C VAL A 31 -0.37 1.49 13.76
N CYS A 32 -1.60 0.99 13.72
CA CYS A 32 -2.54 1.11 14.84
C CYS A 32 -2.00 0.47 16.13
N LEU A 33 -1.45 -0.76 16.04
CA LEU A 33 -0.82 -1.44 17.17
C LEU A 33 0.40 -0.67 17.69
N SER A 34 1.22 -0.14 16.79
CA SER A 34 2.41 0.65 17.15
C SER A 34 2.02 1.92 17.90
N VAL A 35 0.94 2.59 17.51
CA VAL A 35 0.40 3.74 18.24
C VAL A 35 -0.04 3.33 19.64
N LEU A 36 -0.85 2.28 19.77
CA LEU A 36 -1.31 1.80 21.08
C LEU A 36 -0.14 1.46 22.02
N LEU A 37 0.90 0.82 21.50
CA LEU A 37 2.10 0.49 22.26
C LEU A 37 2.92 1.74 22.63
N ALA A 38 3.02 2.71 21.73
CA ALA A 38 3.70 3.99 22.01
C ALA A 38 2.97 4.83 23.06
N VAL A 39 1.62 4.77 23.10
CA VAL A 39 0.80 5.47 24.10
C VAL A 39 0.89 4.78 25.47
N ARG A 40 0.94 3.44 25.49
CA ARG A 40 0.95 2.67 26.74
C ARG A 40 2.24 2.81 27.54
N ASP A 41 3.39 2.88 26.86
CA ASP A 41 4.71 2.96 27.50
C ASP A 41 5.53 4.09 26.86
N GLU A 42 5.37 5.29 27.41
CA GLU A 42 5.97 6.52 26.89
C GLU A 42 7.51 6.46 26.90
N THR A 43 8.08 5.86 27.96
CA THR A 43 9.52 5.63 28.11
C THR A 43 10.11 4.69 27.05
N LYS A 44 9.29 3.81 26.46
CA LYS A 44 9.68 2.89 25.37
C LYS A 44 9.01 3.22 24.04
N SER A 45 8.52 4.44 23.86
CA SER A 45 7.80 4.85 22.65
C SER A 45 8.70 5.01 21.42
N GLY A 46 10.02 5.19 21.60
CA GLY A 46 10.98 5.45 20.52
C GLY A 46 10.98 4.42 19.38
N PRO A 47 11.13 3.11 19.66
CA PRO A 47 11.07 2.07 18.64
C PRO A 47 9.76 2.06 17.84
N TRP A 48 8.62 2.24 18.50
CA TRP A 48 7.30 2.25 17.85
C TRP A 48 7.11 3.46 16.94
N LYS A 49 7.54 4.65 17.39
CA LYS A 49 7.58 5.86 16.54
C LYS A 49 8.46 5.66 15.30
N ARG A 50 9.59 4.96 15.45
CA ARG A 50 10.48 4.60 14.33
C ARG A 50 9.80 3.67 13.33
N VAL A 51 9.08 2.64 13.80
CA VAL A 51 8.30 1.74 12.93
C VAL A 51 7.27 2.54 12.11
N ILE A 52 6.49 3.41 12.77
CA ILE A 52 5.50 4.25 12.09
C ILE A 52 6.19 5.15 11.06
N SER A 53 7.33 5.76 11.39
CA SER A 53 8.09 6.60 10.47
C SER A 53 8.65 5.85 9.27
N ILE A 54 9.05 4.59 9.44
CA ILE A 54 9.48 3.73 8.32
C ILE A 54 8.28 3.44 7.41
N ILE A 55 7.12 3.11 8.00
CA ILE A 55 5.90 2.81 7.24
C ILE A 55 5.37 4.04 6.48
N LEU A 56 5.49 5.24 7.07
CA LEU A 56 5.09 6.51 6.46
C LEU A 56 5.71 6.71 5.08
N ILE A 57 6.99 6.39 4.93
CA ILE A 57 7.71 6.56 3.66
C ILE A 57 7.68 5.26 2.86
N GLY A 58 7.91 4.12 3.52
CA GLY A 58 8.01 2.82 2.89
C GLY A 58 6.71 2.34 2.24
N GLY A 59 5.55 2.61 2.85
CA GLY A 59 4.25 2.23 2.30
C GLY A 59 3.97 2.88 0.93
N PRO A 60 3.96 4.23 0.84
CA PRO A 60 3.78 4.93 -0.43
C PRO A 60 4.83 4.54 -1.49
N MET A 61 6.10 4.44 -1.10
CA MET A 61 7.18 4.05 -2.01
C MET A 61 6.97 2.65 -2.58
N ALA A 62 6.57 1.69 -1.74
CA ALA A 62 6.30 0.32 -2.18
C ALA A 62 5.08 0.24 -3.10
N GLY A 63 4.02 0.99 -2.80
CA GLY A 63 2.83 1.09 -3.65
C GLY A 63 3.13 1.68 -5.04
N LEU A 64 3.91 2.76 -5.08
CA LEU A 64 4.36 3.37 -6.34
C LEU A 64 5.28 2.45 -7.13
N LEU A 65 6.23 1.78 -6.47
CA LEU A 65 7.16 0.86 -7.11
C LEU A 65 6.41 -0.28 -7.82
N VAL A 66 5.48 -0.94 -7.13
CA VAL A 66 4.72 -2.04 -7.73
C VAL A 66 3.75 -1.53 -8.79
N GLY A 67 3.11 -0.37 -8.58
CA GLY A 67 2.29 0.27 -9.62
C GLY A 67 3.09 0.56 -10.90
N ALA A 68 4.33 1.06 -10.76
CA ALA A 68 5.22 1.31 -11.88
C ALA A 68 5.67 0.01 -12.57
N MET A 69 6.02 -1.04 -11.80
CA MET A 69 6.37 -2.35 -12.35
C MET A 69 5.20 -2.95 -13.15
N ASN A 70 3.98 -2.93 -12.61
CA ASN A 70 2.80 -3.45 -13.31
C ASN A 70 2.54 -2.66 -14.60
N SER A 71 2.64 -1.33 -14.55
CA SER A 71 2.49 -0.48 -15.73
C SER A 71 3.53 -0.80 -16.80
N PHE A 72 4.78 -1.05 -16.41
CA PHE A 72 5.84 -1.41 -17.34
C PHE A 72 5.60 -2.78 -17.99
N HIS A 73 5.21 -3.80 -17.21
CA HIS A 73 4.86 -5.12 -17.74
C HIS A 73 3.66 -5.05 -18.69
N MET A 74 2.65 -4.24 -18.36
CA MET A 74 1.50 -4.00 -19.22
C MET A 74 1.93 -3.35 -20.54
N ALA A 75 2.76 -2.31 -20.50
CA ALA A 75 3.28 -1.63 -21.69
C ALA A 75 4.09 -2.58 -22.60
N GLN A 76 4.97 -3.42 -22.02
CA GLN A 76 5.71 -4.42 -22.78
C GLN A 76 4.80 -5.46 -23.43
N THR A 77 3.72 -5.85 -22.75
CA THR A 77 2.75 -6.82 -23.28
C THR A 77 1.97 -6.21 -24.44
N ILE A 78 1.49 -4.97 -24.30
CA ILE A 78 0.80 -4.23 -25.35
C ILE A 78 1.65 -4.14 -26.63
N GLN A 79 2.94 -3.81 -26.49
CA GLN A 79 3.85 -3.68 -27.64
C GLN A 79 4.09 -4.99 -28.42
N ARG A 80 3.86 -6.14 -27.79
CA ARG A 80 4.10 -7.46 -28.40
C ARG A 80 2.84 -8.07 -29.02
N LEU A 81 1.67 -7.48 -28.78
CA LEU A 81 0.42 -7.99 -29.33
C LEU A 81 0.28 -7.59 -30.79
N PRO A 82 -0.18 -8.50 -31.68
CA PRO A 82 -0.33 -8.21 -33.10
C PRO A 82 -1.59 -7.39 -33.43
N PHE A 83 -2.30 -6.90 -32.41
CA PHE A 83 -3.55 -6.16 -32.53
C PHE A 83 -3.64 -5.03 -31.49
N ASP A 84 -4.45 -4.02 -31.77
CA ASP A 84 -4.70 -2.92 -30.84
C ASP A 84 -5.51 -3.38 -29.63
N VAL A 85 -5.01 -3.03 -28.45
CA VAL A 85 -5.55 -3.51 -27.18
C VAL A 85 -6.74 -2.66 -26.76
N THR A 86 -7.87 -3.31 -26.46
CA THR A 86 -9.09 -2.60 -26.07
C THR A 86 -9.04 -2.13 -24.62
N ALA A 87 -9.76 -1.05 -24.29
CA ALA A 87 -9.87 -0.56 -22.90
C ALA A 87 -10.38 -1.63 -21.91
N LYS A 88 -11.25 -2.55 -22.37
CA LYS A 88 -11.74 -3.66 -21.56
C LYS A 88 -10.63 -4.66 -21.19
N GLN A 89 -9.66 -4.87 -22.07
CA GLN A 89 -8.52 -5.76 -21.82
C GLN A 89 -7.48 -5.13 -20.88
N LEU A 90 -7.37 -3.79 -20.86
CA LEU A 90 -6.48 -3.06 -19.95
C LEU A 90 -7.05 -2.86 -18.54
N ALA A 91 -8.38 -2.93 -18.39
CA ALA A 91 -9.06 -2.63 -17.14
C ALA A 91 -8.52 -3.40 -15.91
N PRO A 92 -8.23 -4.72 -15.98
CA PRO A 92 -7.65 -5.44 -14.84
C PRO A 92 -6.27 -4.91 -14.43
N GLY A 93 -5.38 -4.66 -15.41
CA GLY A 93 -4.04 -4.13 -15.13
C GLY A 93 -4.08 -2.72 -14.53
N ILE A 94 -4.97 -1.86 -15.02
CA ILE A 94 -5.17 -0.51 -14.46
C ILE A 94 -5.72 -0.59 -13.02
N MET A 95 -6.63 -1.53 -12.75
CA MET A 95 -7.16 -1.75 -11.40
C MET A 95 -6.07 -2.22 -10.43
N GLU A 96 -5.18 -3.12 -10.85
CA GLU A 96 -4.04 -3.55 -10.01
C GLU A 96 -3.11 -2.37 -9.68
N VAL A 97 -2.71 -1.60 -10.70
CA VAL A 97 -1.84 -0.41 -10.53
C VAL A 97 -2.48 0.58 -9.56
N SER A 98 -3.74 0.92 -9.80
CA SER A 98 -4.49 1.86 -8.98
C SER A 98 -4.63 1.37 -7.54
N THR A 99 -4.80 0.06 -7.36
CA THR A 99 -4.89 -0.58 -6.04
C THR A 99 -3.59 -0.44 -5.26
N PHE A 100 -2.44 -0.76 -5.87
CA PHE A 100 -1.13 -0.65 -5.20
C PHE A 100 -0.79 0.80 -4.84
N VAL A 101 -1.01 1.73 -5.78
CA VAL A 101 -0.78 3.15 -5.55
C VAL A 101 -1.71 3.68 -4.46
N GLY A 102 -3.00 3.33 -4.54
CA GLY A 102 -4.01 3.73 -3.56
C GLY A 102 -3.71 3.20 -2.16
N LEU A 103 -3.44 1.90 -2.02
CA LEU A 103 -3.06 1.29 -0.74
C LEU A 103 -1.79 1.89 -0.17
N GLY A 104 -0.75 2.09 -1.01
CA GLY A 104 0.49 2.73 -0.58
C GLY A 104 0.25 4.13 -0.02
N ALA A 105 -0.53 4.95 -0.73
CA ALA A 105 -0.91 6.29 -0.28
C ALA A 105 -1.73 6.25 1.03
N SER A 106 -2.71 5.37 1.13
CA SER A 106 -3.52 5.19 2.35
C SER A 106 -2.66 4.82 3.56
N VAL A 107 -1.69 3.90 3.39
CA VAL A 107 -0.75 3.52 4.44
C VAL A 107 0.08 4.72 4.90
N GLY A 108 0.60 5.52 3.97
CA GLY A 108 1.33 6.74 4.30
C GLY A 108 0.49 7.76 5.07
N LEU A 109 -0.76 7.98 4.65
CA LEU A 109 -1.69 8.89 5.34
C LEU A 109 -1.98 8.44 6.77
N VAL A 110 -2.26 7.15 6.97
CA VAL A 110 -2.52 6.58 8.30
C VAL A 110 -1.29 6.71 9.20
N ALA A 111 -0.09 6.40 8.69
CA ALA A 111 1.16 6.57 9.43
C ALA A 111 1.46 8.05 9.78
N GLY A 112 1.15 8.97 8.87
CA GLY A 112 1.29 10.41 9.10
C GLY A 112 0.35 10.90 10.19
N ALA A 113 -0.93 10.51 10.11
CA ALA A 113 -1.93 10.82 11.14
C ALA A 113 -1.54 10.25 12.51
N ALA A 114 -0.98 9.03 12.54
CA ALA A 114 -0.47 8.40 13.76
C ALA A 114 0.67 9.21 14.42
N LEU A 115 1.67 9.65 13.65
CA LEU A 115 2.76 10.48 14.19
C LEU A 115 2.26 11.83 14.68
N LEU A 116 1.35 12.48 13.95
CA LEU A 116 0.73 13.73 14.36
C LEU A 116 -0.04 13.56 15.67
N THR A 117 -0.79 12.46 15.81
CA THR A 117 -1.55 12.14 17.02
C THR A 117 -0.62 11.95 18.22
N LEU A 118 0.46 11.17 18.05
CA LEU A 118 1.44 10.95 19.11
C LEU A 118 2.16 12.25 19.52
N LYS A 119 2.45 13.14 18.56
CA LYS A 119 3.04 14.45 18.84
C LYS A 119 2.07 15.31 19.66
N TRP A 120 0.84 15.44 19.20
CA TRP A 120 -0.19 16.24 19.87
C TRP A 120 -0.48 15.76 21.30
N MET A 121 -0.45 14.45 21.53
CA MET A 121 -0.58 13.88 22.87
C MET A 121 0.60 14.21 23.79
N SER A 122 1.82 14.23 23.23
CA SER A 122 3.03 14.60 23.98
C SER A 122 3.02 16.08 24.37
N ASP A 123 2.54 16.96 23.47
CA ASP A 123 2.48 18.41 23.70
C ASP A 123 1.42 18.82 24.74
N ARG A 124 0.50 17.92 25.10
CA ARG A 124 -0.58 18.14 26.07
C ARG A 124 -0.27 17.66 27.49
N LYS A 125 0.85 16.97 27.69
CA LYS A 125 1.33 16.54 29.01
C LYS A 125 2.33 17.54 29.56
#